data_AF-A0A935R2N4-F1
#
_entry.id   AF-A0A935R2N4-F1
#
_cell.length_a   1.000
_cell.length_b   1.000
_cell.length_c   1.000
_cell.angle_alpha   90.00
_cell.angle_beta   90.00
_cell.angle_gamma   90.00
#
_symmetry.space_group_name_H-M   'P 1'
#
loop_
_entity.id
_entity.type
_entity.pdbx_description
1 polymer ?
#
loop_
_entity_poly.entity_id
_entity_poly.type
_entity_poly.pdbx_seq_one_letter_code
_entity_poly.pdbx_strand_id
1 'polypeptide(L)'
;MKLPADVRESLVIAIDEYFENENDDPDVEQLAQFIADQIEISAEESGLEEVDELLARIEEDARLEESVAGTLEYELGQHEDLELTGEEVMSFVEKVLRLRWHKKADLVEELEDDFEADEEDDDEPSED
;
A
#
# COMPACT_ATOMS: atom_id res chain seq x y z
N MET A 1 1.04 2.80 -9.68
CA MET A 1 1.46 3.52 -8.46
C MET A 1 2.39 2.66 -7.61
N LYS A 2 3.23 3.26 -6.75
CA LYS A 2 4.01 2.53 -5.74
C LYS A 2 3.65 3.01 -4.33
N LEU A 3 3.38 2.09 -3.41
CA LEU A 3 2.99 2.35 -2.02
C LEU A 3 3.98 1.68 -1.04
N PRO A 4 4.03 2.07 0.24
CA PRO A 4 4.86 1.40 1.24
C PRO A 4 4.43 -0.05 1.46
N ALA A 5 5.38 -0.97 1.66
CA ALA A 5 5.07 -2.38 1.95
C ALA A 5 4.26 -2.56 3.24
N ASP A 6 4.43 -1.69 4.22
CA ASP A 6 3.65 -1.72 5.45
C ASP A 6 2.14 -1.60 5.19
N VAL A 7 1.73 -0.79 4.20
CA VAL A 7 0.32 -0.68 3.76
C VAL A 7 -0.20 -2.02 3.26
N ARG A 8 0.60 -2.75 2.47
CA ARG A 8 0.23 -4.08 1.97
C ARG A 8 0.05 -5.07 3.11
N GLU A 9 0.98 -5.08 4.06
CA GLU A 9 0.93 -6.00 5.20
C GLU A 9 -0.32 -5.74 6.07
N SER A 10 -0.62 -4.47 6.35
CA SER A 10 -1.86 -4.09 7.05
C SER A 10 -3.11 -4.52 6.30
N LEU A 11 -3.14 -4.34 4.97
CA LEU A 11 -4.29 -4.75 4.14
C LEU A 11 -4.53 -6.26 4.17
N VAL A 12 -3.46 -7.06 4.03
CA VAL A 12 -3.58 -8.54 4.10
C VAL A 12 -4.20 -8.95 5.43
N ILE A 13 -3.69 -8.40 6.54
CA ILE A 13 -4.19 -8.70 7.89
C ILE A 13 -5.66 -8.29 8.02
N ALA A 14 -6.02 -7.08 7.60
CA ALA A 14 -7.39 -6.58 7.68
C ALA A 14 -8.38 -7.44 6.87
N ILE A 15 -7.97 -7.94 5.70
CA ILE A 15 -8.81 -8.80 4.88
C ILE A 15 -8.97 -10.20 5.50
N ASP A 16 -7.89 -10.78 6.04
CA ASP A 16 -7.99 -12.03 6.79
C ASP A 16 -8.93 -11.86 8.00
N GLU A 17 -8.77 -10.78 8.77
CA GLU A 17 -9.64 -10.47 9.91
C GLU A 17 -11.11 -10.27 9.48
N TYR A 18 -11.35 -9.71 8.29
CA TYR A 18 -12.70 -9.56 7.75
C TYR A 18 -13.36 -10.93 7.49
N PHE A 19 -12.64 -11.87 6.88
CA PHE A 19 -13.16 -13.22 6.67
C PHE A 19 -13.29 -14.02 7.97
N GLU A 20 -12.37 -13.85 8.92
CA GLU A 20 -12.43 -14.52 10.22
C GLU A 20 -13.59 -14.03 11.10
N ASN A 21 -13.95 -12.74 11.02
CA ASN A 21 -14.96 -12.14 11.89
C ASN A 21 -16.36 -12.11 11.28
N GLU A 22 -16.51 -11.82 10.00
CA GLU A 22 -17.80 -11.43 9.44
C GLU A 22 -18.48 -12.48 8.56
N ASN A 23 -17.78 -13.25 7.71
CA ASN A 23 -18.46 -14.19 6.80
C ASN A 23 -17.51 -15.25 6.18
N ASP A 24 -17.90 -16.53 6.24
CA ASP A 24 -17.37 -17.61 5.38
C ASP A 24 -17.73 -17.38 3.89
N ASP A 25 -18.73 -16.53 3.61
CA ASP A 25 -19.23 -16.20 2.26
C ASP A 25 -19.58 -14.69 2.20
N PRO A 26 -18.56 -13.82 2.02
CA PRO A 26 -18.73 -12.38 2.03
C PRO A 26 -19.36 -11.90 0.73
N ASP A 27 -20.27 -10.94 0.85
CA ASP A 27 -20.84 -10.27 -0.31
C ASP A 27 -19.76 -9.46 -1.04
N VAL A 28 -19.62 -9.66 -2.35
CA VAL A 28 -18.56 -9.05 -3.16
C VAL A 28 -18.60 -7.52 -3.17
N GLU A 29 -19.79 -6.92 -3.09
CA GLU A 29 -19.96 -5.46 -3.02
C GLU A 29 -19.37 -4.95 -1.70
N GLN A 30 -19.68 -5.63 -0.59
CA GLN A 30 -19.18 -5.27 0.74
C GLN A 30 -17.67 -5.49 0.85
N LEU A 31 -17.14 -6.59 0.31
CA LEU A 31 -15.70 -6.86 0.29
C LEU A 31 -14.95 -5.82 -0.55
N ALA A 32 -15.46 -5.46 -1.73
CA ALA A 32 -14.84 -4.47 -2.59
C ALA A 32 -14.80 -3.08 -1.95
N GLN A 33 -15.90 -2.68 -1.30
CA GLN A 33 -15.99 -1.43 -0.55
C GLN A 33 -15.02 -1.44 0.64
N PHE A 34 -15.01 -2.53 1.42
CA PHE A 34 -14.10 -2.72 2.54
C PHE A 34 -12.64 -2.58 2.11
N ILE A 35 -12.23 -3.23 1.03
CA ILE A 35 -10.85 -3.14 0.52
C ILE A 35 -10.51 -1.69 0.14
N ALA A 36 -11.41 -0.98 -0.53
CA ALA A 36 -11.18 0.41 -0.91
C ALA A 36 -10.99 1.31 0.33
N ASP A 37 -11.85 1.18 1.34
CA ASP A 37 -11.75 1.92 2.60
C ASP A 37 -10.45 1.55 3.35
N GLN A 38 -10.09 0.27 3.39
CA GLN A 38 -8.87 -0.18 4.06
C GLN A 38 -7.59 0.31 3.38
N ILE A 39 -7.59 0.56 2.06
CA ILE A 39 -6.44 1.15 1.36
C ILE A 39 -6.16 2.55 1.90
N GLU A 40 -7.20 3.35 2.11
CA GLU A 40 -7.06 4.70 2.67
C GLU A 40 -6.65 4.65 4.14
N ILE A 41 -7.29 3.80 4.96
CA ILE A 41 -6.95 3.64 6.38
C ILE A 41 -5.49 3.18 6.54
N SER A 42 -5.08 2.13 5.83
CA SER A 42 -3.72 1.59 5.91
C SER A 42 -2.66 2.60 5.44
N ALA A 43 -3.01 3.42 4.45
CA ALA A 43 -2.16 4.51 3.98
C ALA A 43 -2.03 5.64 5.01
N GLU A 44 -3.14 6.03 5.65
CA GLU A 44 -3.14 7.01 6.73
C GLU A 44 -2.30 6.54 7.92
N GLU A 45 -2.48 5.29 8.36
CA GLU A 45 -1.71 4.69 9.44
C GLU A 45 -0.21 4.57 9.12
N SER A 46 0.12 4.43 7.83
CA SER A 46 1.50 4.44 7.34
C SER A 46 2.09 5.84 7.20
N GLY A 47 1.30 6.90 7.45
CA GLY A 47 1.74 8.29 7.43
C GLY A 47 1.81 8.92 6.04
N LEU A 48 1.06 8.42 5.05
CA LEU A 48 0.96 9.08 3.74
C LEU A 48 0.19 10.41 3.89
N GLU A 49 0.73 11.49 3.32
CA GLU A 49 0.18 12.85 3.48
C GLU A 49 -0.98 13.18 2.51
N GLU A 50 -1.30 12.28 1.57
CA GLU A 50 -2.27 12.48 0.48
C GLU A 50 -3.29 11.33 0.38
N VAL A 51 -3.84 10.89 1.52
CA VAL A 51 -4.77 9.76 1.57
C VAL A 51 -6.09 10.08 0.87
N ASP A 52 -6.63 11.29 1.02
CA ASP A 52 -7.92 11.70 0.43
C ASP A 52 -7.94 11.63 -1.12
N GLU A 53 -6.76 11.69 -1.76
CA GLU A 53 -6.60 11.61 -3.21
C GLU A 53 -6.02 10.26 -3.67
N LEU A 54 -5.78 9.33 -2.74
CA LEU A 54 -5.12 8.07 -3.01
C LEU A 54 -5.91 7.19 -3.98
N LEU A 55 -7.20 6.99 -3.72
CA LEU A 55 -8.05 6.15 -4.59
C LEU A 55 -8.16 6.75 -5.99
N ALA A 56 -8.32 8.07 -6.11
CA ALA A 56 -8.36 8.77 -7.39
C ALA A 56 -7.04 8.61 -8.17
N ARG A 57 -5.89 8.64 -7.49
CA ARG A 57 -4.58 8.38 -8.11
C ARG A 57 -4.46 6.94 -8.57
N ILE A 58 -4.94 5.98 -7.76
CA ILE A 58 -4.96 4.56 -8.14
C ILE A 58 -5.83 4.35 -9.39
N GLU A 59 -7.01 4.96 -9.44
CA GLU A 59 -7.91 4.94 -10.59
C GLU A 59 -7.23 5.46 -11.86
N GLU A 60 -6.53 6.60 -11.77
CA GLU A 60 -5.79 7.18 -12.89
C GLU A 60 -4.62 6.29 -13.34
N ASP A 61 -3.79 5.81 -12.41
CA ASP A 61 -2.62 4.97 -12.67
C ASP A 61 -3.02 3.62 -13.31
N ALA A 62 -4.07 2.99 -12.77
CA ALA A 62 -4.60 1.73 -13.26
C ALA A 62 -5.42 1.90 -14.54
N ARG A 63 -5.84 3.14 -14.85
CA ARG A 63 -6.75 3.52 -15.94
C ARG A 63 -8.10 2.83 -15.79
N LEU A 64 -8.65 2.89 -14.58
CA LEU A 64 -9.97 2.34 -14.30
C LEU A 64 -11.04 3.17 -15.01
N GLU A 65 -12.07 2.48 -15.48
CA GLU A 65 -13.24 3.12 -16.09
C GLU A 65 -14.31 3.45 -15.03
N GLU A 66 -14.21 2.82 -13.86
CA GLU A 66 -15.10 2.96 -12.70
C GLU A 66 -14.27 3.20 -11.43
N SER A 67 -14.93 3.39 -10.29
CA SER A 67 -14.24 3.55 -9.02
C SER A 67 -13.45 2.29 -8.64
N VAL A 68 -12.49 2.42 -7.72
CA VAL A 68 -11.76 1.26 -7.17
C VAL A 68 -12.74 0.19 -6.67
N ALA A 69 -13.71 0.56 -5.85
CA ALA A 69 -14.71 -0.36 -5.32
C ALA A 69 -15.54 -1.01 -6.44
N GLY A 70 -16.04 -0.25 -7.41
CA GLY A 70 -16.84 -0.81 -8.51
C GLY A 70 -16.05 -1.75 -9.42
N THR A 71 -14.78 -1.41 -9.69
CA THR A 71 -13.87 -2.28 -10.46
C THR A 71 -13.61 -3.58 -9.71
N LEU A 72 -13.32 -3.51 -8.41
CA LEU A 72 -13.06 -4.70 -7.59
C LEU A 72 -14.32 -5.57 -7.45
N GLU A 73 -15.49 -4.98 -7.25
CA GLU A 73 -16.77 -5.71 -7.22
C GLU A 73 -16.97 -6.51 -8.51
N TYR A 74 -16.83 -5.85 -9.67
CA TYR A 74 -16.97 -6.50 -10.97
C TYR A 74 -15.98 -7.65 -11.13
N GLU A 75 -14.70 -7.38 -10.88
CA GLU A 75 -13.61 -8.35 -11.09
C GLU A 75 -13.71 -9.52 -10.10
N LEU A 76 -13.98 -9.28 -8.81
CA LEU A 76 -14.20 -10.33 -7.81
C LEU A 76 -15.43 -11.18 -8.18
N GLY A 77 -16.51 -10.54 -8.65
CA GLY A 77 -17.70 -11.24 -9.11
C GLY A 77 -17.48 -12.10 -10.37
N GLN A 78 -16.43 -11.86 -11.15
CA GLN A 78 -16.01 -12.75 -12.25
C GLN A 78 -15.14 -13.92 -11.77
N HIS A 79 -14.65 -13.88 -10.53
CA HIS A 79 -13.65 -14.79 -9.98
C HIS A 79 -14.20 -15.57 -8.78
N GLU A 80 -15.21 -16.42 -9.03
CA GLU A 80 -15.90 -17.25 -8.02
C GLU A 80 -14.98 -18.33 -7.38
N ASP A 81 -13.88 -18.69 -8.04
CA ASP A 81 -12.91 -19.69 -7.56
C ASP A 81 -11.75 -19.07 -6.73
N LEU A 82 -11.80 -17.78 -6.41
CA LEU A 82 -10.76 -17.12 -5.63
C LEU A 82 -10.76 -17.66 -4.19
N GLU A 83 -9.60 -18.04 -3.68
CA GLU A 83 -9.46 -18.40 -2.27
C GLU A 83 -9.64 -17.13 -1.42
N LEU A 84 -10.61 -17.16 -0.51
CA LEU A 84 -10.94 -16.06 0.39
C LEU A 84 -9.91 -15.95 1.53
N THR A 85 -8.69 -15.60 1.17
CA THR A 85 -7.59 -15.31 2.08
C THR A 85 -7.03 -13.93 1.77
N GLY A 86 -6.51 -13.26 2.79
CA GLY A 86 -5.91 -11.93 2.67
C GLY A 86 -4.80 -11.89 1.61
N GLU A 87 -3.96 -12.93 1.53
CA GLU A 87 -2.87 -12.98 0.55
C GLU A 87 -3.35 -13.14 -0.91
N GLU A 88 -4.34 -14.01 -1.15
CA GLU A 88 -4.87 -14.25 -2.50
C GLU A 88 -5.71 -13.07 -2.98
N VAL A 89 -6.56 -12.52 -2.12
CA VAL A 89 -7.34 -11.31 -2.41
C VAL A 89 -6.41 -10.12 -2.64
N MET A 90 -5.37 -9.94 -1.84
CA MET A 90 -4.42 -8.86 -2.08
C MET A 90 -3.63 -9.05 -3.37
N SER A 91 -3.18 -10.27 -3.69
CA SER A 91 -2.52 -10.55 -4.97
C SER A 91 -3.43 -10.24 -6.16
N PHE A 92 -4.73 -10.47 -6.01
CA PHE A 92 -5.73 -10.09 -6.99
C PHE A 92 -5.87 -8.56 -7.12
N VAL A 93 -6.06 -7.86 -5.99
CA VAL A 93 -6.17 -6.40 -5.93
C VAL A 93 -4.94 -5.73 -6.54
N GLU A 94 -3.74 -6.22 -6.24
CA GLU A 94 -2.48 -5.73 -6.82
C GLU A 94 -2.48 -5.80 -8.34
N LYS A 95 -3.02 -6.89 -8.90
CA LYS A 95 -3.07 -7.12 -10.34
C LYS A 95 -4.10 -6.24 -11.02
N VAL A 96 -5.29 -6.12 -10.43
CA VAL A 96 -6.40 -5.30 -10.95
C VAL A 96 -6.04 -3.81 -10.91
N LEU A 97 -5.61 -3.34 -9.74
CA LEU A 97 -5.29 -1.93 -9.49
C LEU A 97 -3.84 -1.55 -9.88
N ARG A 98 -3.07 -2.48 -10.44
CA ARG A 98 -1.66 -2.29 -10.85
C ARG A 98 -0.79 -1.66 -9.76
N LEU A 99 -1.03 -2.06 -8.52
CA LEU A 99 -0.27 -1.59 -7.36
C LEU A 99 1.12 -2.25 -7.32
N ARG A 100 2.06 -1.53 -6.74
CA ARG A 100 3.42 -2.01 -6.48
C ARG A 100 3.85 -1.51 -5.11
N TRP A 101 4.76 -2.22 -4.47
CA TRP A 101 5.15 -1.92 -3.09
C TRP A 101 6.66 -1.69 -2.95
N HIS A 102 7.05 -0.65 -2.21
CA HIS A 102 8.43 -0.41 -1.82
C HIS A 102 8.75 -1.18 -0.54
N LYS A 103 9.86 -1.91 -0.53
CA LYS A 103 10.36 -2.52 0.71
C LYS A 103 10.86 -1.43 1.65
N LYS A 104 10.65 -1.60 2.95
CA LYS A 104 11.13 -0.71 4.02
C LYS A 104 12.64 -0.39 3.93
N ALA A 105 13.43 -1.25 3.29
CA ALA A 105 14.87 -1.06 3.08
C ALA A 105 15.24 0.00 2.04
N ASP A 106 14.37 0.30 1.06
CA ASP A 106 14.64 1.33 0.03
C ASP A 106 14.66 2.76 0.62
N LEU A 107 14.02 2.99 1.77
CA LEU A 107 13.97 4.31 2.41
C LEU A 107 15.27 4.70 3.12
N VAL A 108 16.16 3.73 3.38
CA VAL A 108 17.44 3.98 4.06
C VAL A 108 18.52 4.39 3.06
N GLU A 109 18.48 3.89 1.81
CA GLU A 109 19.50 4.21 0.80
C GLU A 109 19.39 5.66 0.25
N GLU A 110 18.24 6.32 0.35
CA GLU A 110 18.08 7.72 -0.13
C GLU A 110 18.58 8.77 0.90
N LEU A 111 18.84 8.36 2.14
CA LEU A 111 19.31 9.25 3.22
C LEU A 111 20.84 9.24 3.43
N GLU A 112 21.58 8.37 2.73
CA GLU A 112 23.04 8.25 2.90
C GLU A 112 23.86 9.11 1.91
N ASP A 113 23.23 9.79 0.94
CA ASP A 113 23.95 10.53 -0.14
C ASP A 113 24.11 12.05 0.11
N ASP A 114 23.63 12.61 1.25
CA ASP A 114 23.76 14.06 1.57
C ASP A 114 24.61 14.33 2.83
N PHE A 115 25.66 13.53 3.05
CA PHE A 115 26.70 13.86 4.04
C PHE A 115 28.08 13.90 3.40
N GLU A 116 28.23 14.66 2.31
CA GLU A 116 29.53 15.10 1.82
C GLU A 116 30.06 16.24 2.71
N ALA A 117 31.00 15.85 3.59
CA ALA A 117 32.23 16.53 3.99
C ALA A 117 32.21 18.01 4.43
N ASP A 118 32.73 18.24 5.65
CA ASP A 118 33.83 19.20 5.78
C ASP A 118 34.89 18.60 6.73
N GLU A 119 35.91 17.98 6.14
CA GLU A 119 37.19 17.72 6.80
C GLU A 119 37.86 19.08 7.06
N GLU A 120 37.63 19.71 8.22
CA GLU A 120 38.55 20.73 8.73
C GLU A 120 39.65 20.06 9.57
N ASP A 121 40.70 19.64 8.87
CA ASP A 121 42.04 19.47 9.40
C ASP A 121 42.72 20.85 9.33
N ASP A 122 43.06 21.50 10.46
CA ASP A 122 44.27 22.34 10.57
C ASP A 122 44.60 22.70 12.04
N ASP A 123 45.70 22.07 12.48
CA ASP A 123 46.76 22.53 13.39
C ASP A 123 46.50 22.94 14.87
N GLU A 124 47.18 22.18 15.74
CA GLU A 124 47.40 22.37 17.17
C GLU A 124 48.08 23.72 17.51
N PRO A 125 47.73 24.36 18.64
CA PRO A 125 48.42 25.57 19.09
C PRO A 125 49.83 25.22 19.60
N SER A 126 50.85 25.81 18.98
CA SER A 126 52.23 25.75 19.46
C SER A 126 52.40 26.47 20.81
N GLU A 127 52.75 25.73 21.86
CA GLU A 127 53.26 26.24 23.14
C GLU A 127 54.78 25.94 23.28
N ASP A 128 55.62 26.95 23.09
CA ASP A 128 56.77 27.40 23.94
C ASP A 128 57.70 28.37 23.17
#